data_AF-A0A4Q4XDJ8-F1
#
_entry.id   AF-A0A4Q4XDJ8-F1
#
_cell.length_a   1.000
_cell.length_b   1.000
_cell.length_c   1.000
_cell.angle_alpha   90.00
_cell.angle_beta   90.00
_cell.angle_gamma   90.00
#
_symmetry.space_group_name_H-M   'P 1'
#
loop_
_entity.id
_entity.type
_entity.pdbx_description
1 polymer ?
#
loop_
_entity_poly.entity_id
_entity_poly.type
_entity_poly.pdbx_seq_one_letter_code
_entity_poly.pdbx_strand_id
1 'polypeptide(L)'
;MPAPEEQTNSTGNGNSPAPVSSNEFFETIGKKVDHLAPITNGTNGVHQDGGDDEKIVEEVESLSIPYFREVIVMSFSCDKCGFSNNEIQSAGTIQPKGSSYLLRLTAMQDFERTIVKSDTAVVKFIELDLEVPPGRGQLTNVEGLLSGIVNDLELGQEARKEQAPEVYEKIAQIIAKARAMLAGDAFPFRLSVDDPAGNSWISPNMRDGIGKWEKRDYIRTQEQNEALGLSSSDPLPINATQTAPDDDIIPDQVYAFPATCPGCMRPCTTNMKMVDIPHFKAVVLMSTVCQECGYRSNDVKTGGEIPELGKKITLKVESAQDLARDILKSESCSLECPELSLQVNPGTLGGRFTTVEGLLTQVRDDLHAQIFEASGEGGDSLAPDERSKWVAFFSDLDAAIKGEKKFTIILTDPLASSYVQKAVDPDQDDPQMTTEDYQRTDEEEEDLGLKDMKVEGYEQDNNADTTEAN
;
A
#
# COMPACT_ATOMS: atom_id res chain seq x y z
N MET A 1 -7.82 -81.13 -9.14
CA MET A 1 -8.31 -80.08 -8.21
C MET A 1 -7.11 -79.62 -7.39
N PRO A 2 -6.83 -78.31 -7.20
CA PRO A 2 -7.53 -77.06 -7.58
C PRO A 2 -6.94 -76.44 -8.88
N ALA A 3 -7.68 -75.74 -9.76
CA ALA A 3 -8.34 -74.41 -9.74
C ALA A 3 -7.37 -73.25 -10.12
N PRO A 4 -7.57 -72.55 -11.27
CA PRO A 4 -6.65 -71.53 -11.80
C PRO A 4 -7.06 -70.09 -11.43
N GLU A 5 -6.07 -69.22 -11.28
CA GLU A 5 -6.22 -67.79 -10.94
C GLU A 5 -6.56 -66.89 -12.13
N GLU A 6 -7.30 -65.84 -11.80
CA GLU A 6 -8.07 -64.94 -12.67
C GLU A 6 -7.26 -63.90 -13.44
N GLN A 7 -7.82 -63.56 -14.60
CA GLN A 7 -7.45 -62.47 -15.49
C GLN A 7 -7.85 -61.10 -14.89
N THR A 8 -6.93 -60.15 -14.96
CA THR A 8 -7.14 -58.73 -14.68
C THR A 8 -8.07 -58.10 -15.73
N ASN A 9 -9.20 -57.55 -15.30
CA ASN A 9 -10.15 -56.84 -16.14
C ASN A 9 -10.08 -55.32 -15.87
N SER A 10 -10.12 -54.57 -16.97
CA SER A 10 -10.01 -53.12 -17.09
C SER A 10 -11.32 -52.38 -16.83
N THR A 11 -11.30 -51.31 -16.00
CA THR A 11 -12.20 -50.12 -16.00
C THR A 11 -11.55 -49.08 -15.05
N GLY A 12 -11.62 -47.75 -15.19
CA GLY A 12 -12.21 -46.83 -16.16
C GLY A 12 -11.67 -45.39 -15.92
N ASN A 13 -12.14 -44.47 -16.76
CA ASN A 13 -11.81 -43.04 -16.91
C ASN A 13 -11.53 -42.21 -15.65
N GLY A 14 -10.50 -41.35 -15.75
CA GLY A 14 -10.29 -40.15 -14.94
C GLY A 14 -9.52 -39.10 -15.74
N ASN A 15 -10.22 -38.13 -16.33
CA ASN A 15 -9.69 -37.06 -17.16
C ASN A 15 -9.03 -36.00 -16.25
N SER A 16 -7.70 -35.87 -16.29
CA SER A 16 -6.95 -34.84 -15.53
C SER A 16 -6.78 -33.60 -16.41
N PRO A 17 -7.11 -32.37 -15.95
CA PRO A 17 -6.76 -31.18 -16.69
C PRO A 17 -5.27 -30.82 -16.44
N ALA A 18 -4.60 -30.45 -17.53
CA ALA A 18 -3.19 -30.07 -17.59
C ALA A 18 -2.87 -28.80 -16.77
N PRO A 19 -1.61 -28.60 -16.33
CA PRO A 19 -1.20 -27.41 -15.58
C PRO A 19 -1.22 -26.18 -16.49
N VAL A 20 -1.96 -25.15 -16.07
CA VAL A 20 -2.00 -23.84 -16.73
C VAL A 20 -0.81 -23.02 -16.26
N SER A 21 -0.05 -22.46 -17.21
CA SER A 21 1.18 -21.69 -16.99
C SER A 21 0.93 -20.35 -16.30
N SER A 22 1.85 -19.96 -15.42
CA SER A 22 1.86 -18.79 -14.54
C SER A 22 2.05 -17.42 -15.20
N ASN A 23 1.71 -17.26 -16.49
CA ASN A 23 1.91 -16.00 -17.24
C ASN A 23 0.62 -15.20 -17.53
N GLU A 24 -0.53 -15.57 -16.96
CA GLU A 24 -1.79 -14.82 -17.20
C GLU A 24 -2.21 -13.85 -16.08
N PHE A 25 -1.38 -13.64 -15.05
CA PHE A 25 -1.76 -12.80 -13.90
C PHE A 25 -1.16 -11.39 -13.86
N PHE A 26 -0.22 -11.07 -14.76
CA PHE A 26 0.37 -9.73 -14.87
C PHE A 26 0.35 -9.25 -16.33
N GLU A 27 -0.78 -8.67 -16.74
CA GLU A 27 -0.79 -7.74 -17.87
C GLU A 27 -0.71 -6.29 -17.35
N THR A 28 0.09 -5.48 -18.04
CA THR A 28 0.31 -4.06 -17.77
C THR A 28 -0.99 -3.25 -17.88
N ILE A 29 -1.15 -2.26 -17.01
CA ILE A 29 -2.37 -1.43 -16.82
C ILE A 29 -2.90 -0.78 -18.12
N GLY A 30 -2.11 -0.66 -19.19
CA GLY A 30 -2.51 -0.06 -20.47
C GLY A 30 -3.41 -0.89 -21.39
N LYS A 31 -3.64 -2.20 -21.15
CA LYS A 31 -4.42 -3.07 -22.05
C LYS A 31 -5.88 -3.30 -21.66
N LYS A 32 -6.32 -2.84 -20.47
CA LYS A 32 -7.67 -3.08 -19.94
C LYS A 32 -8.71 -2.02 -20.32
N VAL A 33 -8.62 -1.43 -21.51
CA VAL A 33 -9.65 -0.49 -22.01
C VAL A 33 -10.47 -1.04 -23.19
N ASP A 34 -10.08 -2.15 -23.82
CA ASP A 34 -10.79 -2.65 -25.01
C ASP A 34 -11.76 -3.84 -24.76
N HIS A 35 -11.90 -4.33 -23.52
CA HIS A 35 -12.65 -5.55 -23.22
C HIS A 35 -13.66 -5.43 -22.09
N LEU A 36 -14.56 -4.44 -22.14
CA LEU A 36 -15.81 -4.45 -21.37
C LEU A 36 -16.96 -3.85 -22.19
N ALA A 37 -17.50 -4.62 -23.14
CA ALA A 37 -18.86 -4.44 -23.64
C ALA A 37 -19.45 -5.81 -24.00
N PRO A 38 -20.54 -6.28 -23.33
CA PRO A 38 -21.27 -7.44 -23.80
C PRO A 38 -22.15 -7.04 -25.00
N ILE A 39 -21.85 -7.66 -26.13
CA ILE A 39 -22.65 -7.65 -27.36
C ILE A 39 -24.01 -8.28 -27.06
N THR A 40 -25.10 -7.52 -27.18
CA THR A 40 -26.45 -8.08 -27.32
C THR A 40 -26.97 -7.83 -28.73
N ASN A 41 -27.30 -8.93 -29.42
CA ASN A 41 -27.84 -8.95 -30.77
C ASN A 41 -29.27 -8.38 -30.82
N GLY A 42 -29.49 -7.42 -31.72
CA GLY A 42 -30.81 -6.99 -32.20
C GLY A 42 -30.69 -6.48 -33.63
N THR A 43 -31.35 -7.15 -34.57
CA THR A 43 -31.25 -6.96 -36.02
C THR A 43 -32.08 -5.79 -36.57
N ASN A 44 -31.57 -5.24 -37.69
CA ASN A 44 -32.22 -4.45 -38.75
C ASN A 44 -32.51 -2.95 -38.53
N GLY A 45 -31.77 -2.12 -39.26
CA GLY A 45 -32.18 -0.75 -39.63
C GLY A 45 -31.03 0.07 -40.21
N VAL A 46 -30.93 0.13 -41.55
CA VAL A 46 -30.04 1.06 -42.28
C VAL A 46 -30.55 2.50 -42.12
N HIS A 47 -29.76 3.43 -41.56
CA HIS A 47 -29.84 4.89 -41.75
C HIS A 47 -28.47 5.49 -41.35
N GLN A 48 -27.63 5.88 -42.30
CA GLN A 48 -27.41 7.24 -42.83
C GLN A 48 -26.85 8.26 -41.83
N ASP A 49 -25.65 8.75 -42.16
CA ASP A 49 -24.90 9.86 -41.56
C ASP A 49 -25.79 11.03 -41.11
N GLY A 50 -25.53 11.52 -39.88
CA GLY A 50 -25.92 12.86 -39.46
C GLY A 50 -26.02 13.06 -37.96
N GLY A 51 -25.07 13.83 -37.40
CA GLY A 51 -25.35 14.79 -36.33
C GLY A 51 -25.06 14.37 -34.88
N ASP A 52 -24.14 15.13 -34.28
CA ASP A 52 -24.04 15.48 -32.86
C ASP A 52 -23.62 14.39 -31.86
N ASP A 53 -22.31 14.16 -31.76
CA ASP A 53 -21.67 13.60 -30.55
C ASP A 53 -21.81 14.61 -29.39
N GLU A 54 -22.94 14.56 -28.67
CA GLU A 54 -23.12 15.25 -27.39
C GLU A 54 -22.23 14.59 -26.33
N LYS A 55 -21.23 15.35 -25.86
CA LYS A 55 -20.35 14.97 -24.74
C LYS A 55 -21.17 14.74 -23.47
N ILE A 56 -21.18 13.50 -22.98
CA ILE A 56 -21.52 13.21 -21.59
C ILE A 56 -20.39 13.78 -20.73
N VAL A 57 -20.71 14.68 -19.80
CA VAL A 57 -19.71 15.28 -18.90
C VAL A 57 -19.50 14.30 -17.74
N GLU A 58 -18.42 13.54 -17.81
CA GLU A 58 -17.88 12.77 -16.68
C GLU A 58 -16.74 13.60 -16.08
N GLU A 59 -16.96 14.14 -14.89
CA GLU A 59 -15.95 14.94 -14.18
C GLU A 59 -15.30 14.05 -13.12
N VAL A 60 -14.04 13.68 -13.37
CA VAL A 60 -13.21 12.89 -12.46
C VAL A 60 -12.33 13.86 -11.69
N GLU A 61 -12.71 14.15 -10.44
CA GLU A 61 -11.90 14.96 -9.54
C GLU A 61 -11.19 14.04 -8.53
N SER A 62 -9.86 14.10 -8.51
CA SER A 62 -9.05 13.48 -7.46
C SER A 62 -8.94 14.43 -6.27
N LEU A 63 -9.75 14.21 -5.24
CA LEU A 63 -9.70 15.02 -4.02
C LEU A 63 -8.76 14.36 -2.99
N SER A 64 -7.69 15.07 -2.61
CA SER A 64 -6.86 14.66 -1.47
C SER A 64 -7.55 15.06 -0.16
N ILE A 65 -8.29 14.13 0.44
CA ILE A 65 -8.86 14.30 1.77
C ILE A 65 -7.78 13.91 2.80
N PRO A 66 -7.50 14.73 3.83
CA PRO A 66 -6.59 14.36 4.91
C PRO A 66 -6.97 12.99 5.49
N TYR A 67 -5.98 12.11 5.71
CA TYR A 67 -6.13 10.72 6.16
C TYR A 67 -6.62 9.69 5.11
N PHE A 68 -6.88 10.09 3.87
CA PHE A 68 -7.18 9.17 2.77
C PHE A 68 -6.02 9.07 1.77
N ARG A 69 -5.75 7.85 1.29
CA ARG A 69 -4.98 7.62 0.05
C ARG A 69 -5.98 7.62 -1.11
N GLU A 70 -5.65 8.36 -2.16
CA GLU A 70 -6.37 8.53 -3.44
C GLU A 70 -7.83 8.04 -3.47
N VAL A 71 -8.76 9.00 -3.40
CA VAL A 71 -10.20 8.76 -3.56
C VAL A 71 -10.60 9.26 -4.94
N ILE A 72 -11.18 8.38 -5.76
CA ILE A 72 -11.75 8.77 -7.05
C ILE A 72 -13.21 9.11 -6.81
N VAL A 73 -13.56 10.39 -6.97
CA VAL A 73 -14.95 10.84 -6.97
C VAL A 73 -15.40 10.91 -8.43
N MET A 74 -16.35 10.06 -8.79
CA MET A 74 -17.03 10.12 -10.10
C MET A 74 -18.36 10.83 -9.90
N SER A 75 -18.46 12.06 -10.40
CA SER A 75 -19.75 12.76 -10.47
C SER A 75 -20.34 12.57 -11.86
N PHE A 76 -21.52 11.97 -11.92
CA PHE A 76 -22.34 11.85 -13.12
C PHE A 76 -23.55 12.76 -12.98
N SER A 77 -23.82 13.60 -13.97
CA SER A 77 -25.04 14.39 -14.06
C SER A 77 -25.60 14.27 -15.48
N CYS A 78 -26.86 13.85 -15.59
CA CYS A 78 -27.56 13.77 -16.87
C CYS A 78 -28.60 14.88 -17.00
N ASP A 79 -28.36 15.81 -17.93
CA ASP A 79 -29.24 16.95 -18.19
C ASP A 79 -30.59 16.56 -18.81
N LYS A 80 -30.74 15.34 -19.35
CA LYS A 80 -31.98 14.87 -20.00
C LYS A 80 -32.96 14.21 -19.03
N CYS A 81 -32.47 13.45 -18.06
CA CYS A 81 -33.33 12.77 -17.07
C CYS A 81 -33.18 13.32 -15.64
N GLY A 82 -32.26 14.27 -15.41
CA GLY A 82 -31.99 14.86 -14.11
C GLY A 82 -31.28 13.90 -13.13
N PHE A 83 -30.79 12.75 -13.61
CA PHE A 83 -30.10 11.79 -12.77
C PHE A 83 -28.70 12.31 -12.45
N SER A 84 -28.46 12.65 -11.18
CA SER A 84 -27.16 13.03 -10.64
C SER A 84 -26.67 11.99 -9.64
N ASN A 85 -25.38 11.68 -9.67
CA ASN A 85 -24.81 10.60 -8.90
C ASN A 85 -23.35 10.91 -8.56
N ASN A 86 -22.99 10.81 -7.30
CA ASN A 86 -21.62 11.01 -6.82
C ASN A 86 -21.13 9.67 -6.26
N GLU A 87 -20.38 8.94 -7.07
CA GLU A 87 -19.74 7.70 -6.65
C GLU A 87 -18.39 8.01 -6.03
N ILE A 88 -18.10 7.35 -4.92
CA ILE A 88 -16.72 7.22 -4.46
C ILE A 88 -16.26 5.82 -4.82
N GLN A 89 -15.20 5.73 -5.61
CA GLN A 89 -14.40 4.51 -5.69
C GLN A 89 -13.11 4.72 -4.90
N SER A 90 -12.93 3.86 -3.90
CA SER A 90 -11.68 3.82 -3.15
C SER A 90 -10.64 3.13 -4.03
N ALA A 91 -9.76 3.90 -4.66
CA ALA A 91 -8.59 3.36 -5.37
C ALA A 91 -7.50 2.88 -4.39
N GLY A 92 -7.66 3.19 -3.09
CA GLY A 92 -6.75 2.80 -2.03
C GLY A 92 -6.80 1.31 -1.67
N THR A 93 -5.64 0.76 -1.31
CA THR A 93 -5.50 -0.55 -0.69
C THR A 93 -6.34 -0.63 0.59
N ILE A 94 -6.97 -1.78 0.84
CA ILE A 94 -7.73 -2.03 2.07
C ILE A 94 -6.83 -1.72 3.28
N GLN A 95 -7.34 -0.97 4.26
CA GLN A 95 -6.55 -0.58 5.42
C GLN A 95 -6.14 -1.82 6.25
N PRO A 96 -5.05 -1.74 7.03
CA PRO A 96 -4.61 -2.85 7.89
C PRO A 96 -5.64 -3.25 8.97
N LYS A 97 -6.52 -2.32 9.35
CA LYS A 97 -7.56 -2.48 10.37
C LYS A 97 -8.90 -1.99 9.85
N GLY A 98 -9.98 -2.59 10.34
CA GLY A 98 -11.33 -2.04 10.18
C GLY A 98 -11.50 -0.82 11.08
N SER A 99 -12.40 0.07 10.69
CA SER A 99 -12.70 1.30 11.43
C SER A 99 -14.19 1.36 11.79
N SER A 100 -14.48 1.65 13.05
CA SER A 100 -15.83 1.88 13.54
C SER A 100 -15.94 3.30 14.07
N TYR A 101 -16.88 4.07 13.53
CA TYR A 101 -17.18 5.43 13.95
C TYR A 101 -18.51 5.47 14.69
N LEU A 102 -18.52 6.14 15.84
CA LEU A 102 -19.73 6.44 16.58
C LEU A 102 -19.87 7.95 16.72
N LEU A 103 -20.94 8.48 16.14
CA LEU A 103 -21.31 9.89 16.22
C LEU A 103 -22.62 10.04 17.01
N ARG A 104 -22.57 10.78 18.11
CA ARG A 104 -23.76 11.21 18.86
C ARG A 104 -24.22 12.57 18.36
N LEU A 105 -25.38 12.61 17.72
CA LEU A 105 -25.99 13.85 17.26
C LEU A 105 -26.80 14.46 18.40
N THR A 106 -26.52 15.73 18.71
CA THR A 106 -27.22 16.47 19.78
C THR A 106 -27.80 17.79 19.30
N ALA A 107 -27.39 18.28 18.13
CA ALA A 107 -27.86 19.54 17.56
C ALA A 107 -27.96 19.44 16.04
N MET A 108 -28.72 20.37 15.43
CA MET A 108 -28.89 20.43 13.98
C MET A 108 -27.57 20.61 13.23
N GLN A 109 -26.59 21.29 13.83
CA GLN A 109 -25.25 21.46 13.24
C GLN A 109 -24.51 20.13 13.02
N ASP A 110 -24.85 19.07 13.76
CA ASP A 110 -24.21 17.76 13.56
C ASP A 110 -24.64 17.11 12.24
N PHE A 111 -25.76 17.54 11.65
CA PHE A 111 -26.24 17.04 10.37
C PHE A 111 -25.36 17.44 9.19
N GLU A 112 -24.65 18.57 9.31
CA GLU A 112 -23.74 19.10 8.28
C GLU A 112 -22.42 18.32 8.19
N ARG A 113 -22.16 17.38 9.10
CA ARG A 113 -20.92 16.61 9.09
C ARG A 113 -20.83 15.73 7.84
N THR A 114 -19.73 15.91 7.12
CA THR A 114 -19.38 15.08 5.98
C THR A 114 -19.12 13.63 6.41
N ILE A 115 -19.71 12.71 5.67
CA ILE A 115 -19.55 11.26 5.78
C ILE A 115 -19.04 10.76 4.43
N VAL A 116 -17.93 10.03 4.49
CA VAL A 116 -17.47 9.14 3.43
C VAL A 116 -17.96 7.75 3.81
N LYS A 117 -18.96 7.24 3.10
CA LYS A 117 -19.40 5.85 3.23
C LYS A 117 -18.69 5.04 2.16
N SER A 118 -17.86 4.07 2.55
CA SER A 118 -17.30 3.10 1.60
C SER A 118 -18.35 2.07 1.19
N ASP A 119 -18.04 1.28 0.17
CA ASP A 119 -18.88 0.20 -0.32
C ASP A 119 -19.03 -0.95 0.68
N THR A 120 -18.01 -1.18 1.50
CA THR A 120 -17.98 -2.23 2.53
C THR A 120 -18.60 -1.82 3.87
N ALA A 121 -19.02 -0.56 4.02
CA ALA A 121 -19.49 -0.02 5.28
C ALA A 121 -20.96 -0.34 5.60
N VAL A 122 -21.18 -0.71 6.86
CA VAL A 122 -22.50 -0.87 7.48
C VAL A 122 -22.83 0.39 8.26
N VAL A 123 -23.96 1.02 7.96
CA VAL A 123 -24.43 2.22 8.68
C VAL A 123 -25.61 1.83 9.57
N LYS A 124 -25.57 2.22 10.84
CA LYS A 124 -26.66 1.99 11.80
C LYS A 124 -27.11 3.28 12.46
N PHE A 125 -28.42 3.54 12.42
CA PHE A 125 -29.07 4.53 13.27
C PHE A 125 -29.68 3.80 14.47
N ILE A 126 -29.01 3.88 15.62
CA ILE A 126 -29.26 2.99 16.77
C ILE A 126 -30.68 3.18 17.32
N GLU A 127 -31.12 4.42 17.49
CA GLU A 127 -32.43 4.74 18.06
C GLU A 127 -33.58 4.60 17.04
N LEU A 128 -33.28 4.50 15.74
CA LEU A 128 -34.23 4.18 14.67
C LEU A 128 -34.38 2.67 14.45
N ASP A 129 -33.47 1.86 15.00
CA ASP A 129 -33.32 0.43 14.70
C ASP A 129 -33.24 0.16 13.18
N LEU A 130 -32.45 1.01 12.51
CA LEU A 130 -32.29 1.02 11.06
C LEU A 130 -30.84 0.73 10.70
N GLU A 131 -30.63 -0.32 9.93
CA GLU A 131 -29.32 -0.77 9.47
C GLU A 131 -29.28 -0.80 7.94
N VAL A 132 -28.29 -0.12 7.38
CA VAL A 132 -28.01 -0.10 5.94
C VAL A 132 -26.82 -1.02 5.69
N PRO A 133 -26.99 -2.11 4.92
CA PRO A 133 -25.91 -3.05 4.63
C PRO A 133 -24.82 -2.43 3.71
N PRO A 134 -23.71 -3.14 3.52
CA PRO A 134 -22.70 -2.81 2.52
C PRO A 134 -23.36 -2.62 1.14
N GLY A 135 -22.90 -1.66 0.37
CA GLY A 135 -23.52 -1.26 -0.88
C GLY A 135 -22.67 -0.28 -1.65
N ARG A 136 -23.28 0.68 -2.33
CA ARG A 136 -22.52 1.70 -3.08
C ARG A 136 -21.86 2.70 -2.14
N GLY A 137 -20.61 3.06 -2.43
CA GLY A 137 -19.89 4.14 -1.74
C GLY A 137 -20.47 5.52 -2.09
N GLN A 138 -20.53 6.42 -1.10
CA GLN A 138 -21.15 7.74 -1.25
C GLN A 138 -20.42 8.80 -0.42
N LEU A 139 -20.19 9.98 -1.02
CA LEU A 139 -19.84 11.21 -0.30
C LEU A 139 -21.13 11.95 0.02
N THR A 140 -21.46 12.09 1.30
CA THR A 140 -22.67 12.81 1.72
C THR A 140 -22.46 13.46 3.09
N ASN A 141 -23.48 14.11 3.63
CA ASN A 141 -23.52 14.52 5.03
C ASN A 141 -24.51 13.63 5.80
N VAL A 142 -24.58 13.77 7.13
CA VAL A 142 -25.51 12.94 7.94
C VAL A 142 -26.97 13.16 7.51
N GLU A 143 -27.33 14.38 7.12
CA GLU A 143 -28.68 14.73 6.65
C GLU A 143 -29.04 14.02 5.35
N GLY A 144 -28.12 14.07 4.38
CA GLY A 144 -28.27 13.48 3.06
C GLY A 144 -28.30 11.96 3.14
N LEU A 145 -27.53 11.37 4.05
CA LEU A 145 -27.58 9.93 4.32
C LEU A 145 -28.95 9.52 4.86
N LEU A 146 -29.48 10.20 5.88
CA LEU A 146 -30.79 9.88 6.45
C LEU A 146 -31.95 10.18 5.48
N SER A 147 -31.87 11.31 4.75
CA SER A 147 -32.87 11.70 3.76
C SER A 147 -32.90 10.75 2.56
N GLY A 148 -31.73 10.30 2.09
CA GLY A 148 -31.62 9.28 1.05
C GLY A 148 -32.33 7.99 1.46
N ILE A 149 -32.08 7.50 2.67
CA ILE A 149 -32.74 6.28 3.17
C ILE A 149 -34.26 6.46 3.29
N VAL A 150 -34.74 7.63 3.73
CA VAL A 150 -36.18 7.92 3.79
C VAL A 150 -36.82 7.90 2.40
N ASN A 151 -36.18 8.52 1.41
CA ASN A 151 -36.67 8.56 0.04
C ASN A 151 -36.72 7.15 -0.58
N ASP A 152 -35.68 6.34 -0.35
CA ASP A 152 -35.61 4.95 -0.83
C ASP A 152 -36.70 4.08 -0.19
N LEU A 153 -36.98 4.29 1.10
CA LEU A 153 -38.06 3.60 1.79
C LEU A 153 -39.45 4.04 1.29
N GLU A 154 -39.64 5.32 0.97
CA GLU A 154 -40.89 5.89 0.45
C GLU A 154 -41.22 5.42 -0.96
N LEU A 155 -40.22 5.34 -1.86
CA LEU A 155 -40.43 4.90 -3.25
C LEU A 155 -41.12 3.53 -3.34
N GLY A 156 -40.81 2.63 -2.41
CA GLY A 156 -41.39 1.29 -2.36
C GLY A 156 -42.74 1.17 -1.63
N GLN A 157 -43.27 2.25 -1.03
CA GLN A 157 -44.45 2.15 -0.15
C GLN A 157 -45.76 1.85 -0.89
N GLU A 158 -45.97 2.40 -2.09
CA GLU A 158 -47.22 2.17 -2.83
C GLU A 158 -47.39 0.70 -3.22
N ALA A 159 -46.31 0.06 -3.71
CA ALA A 159 -46.29 -1.37 -4.02
C ALA A 159 -46.49 -2.24 -2.76
N ARG A 160 -45.88 -1.85 -1.62
CA ARG A 160 -46.03 -2.58 -0.34
C ARG A 160 -47.42 -2.46 0.25
N LYS A 161 -48.13 -1.35 0.00
CA LYS A 161 -49.52 -1.15 0.46
C LYS A 161 -50.47 -2.20 -0.13
N GLU A 162 -50.23 -2.62 -1.37
CA GLU A 162 -51.04 -3.63 -2.04
C GLU A 162 -50.61 -5.07 -1.70
N GLN A 163 -49.30 -5.33 -1.59
CA GLN A 163 -48.77 -6.69 -1.42
C GLN A 163 -48.64 -7.13 0.05
N ALA A 164 -48.33 -6.20 0.96
CA ALA A 164 -48.01 -6.48 2.36
C ALA A 164 -48.38 -5.30 3.29
N PRO A 165 -49.68 -5.10 3.60
CA PRO A 165 -50.15 -3.96 4.38
C PRO A 165 -49.58 -3.91 5.82
N GLU A 166 -49.24 -5.04 6.43
CA GLU A 166 -48.60 -5.07 7.76
C GLU A 166 -47.17 -4.50 7.74
N VAL A 167 -46.44 -4.69 6.64
CA VAL A 167 -45.08 -4.15 6.45
C VAL A 167 -45.13 -2.66 6.15
N TYR A 168 -46.15 -2.23 5.38
CA TYR A 168 -46.41 -0.82 5.10
C TYR A 168 -46.53 0.02 6.38
N GLU A 169 -47.32 -0.44 7.36
CA GLU A 169 -47.50 0.29 8.63
C GLU A 169 -46.20 0.40 9.43
N LYS A 170 -45.39 -0.67 9.50
CA LYS A 170 -44.11 -0.65 10.21
C LYS A 170 -43.11 0.31 9.56
N ILE A 171 -43.02 0.31 8.22
CA ILE A 171 -42.12 1.22 7.50
C ILE A 171 -42.62 2.67 7.60
N ALA A 172 -43.94 2.89 7.59
CA ALA A 172 -44.51 4.23 7.79
C ALA A 172 -44.17 4.81 9.18
N GLN A 173 -44.14 3.97 10.22
CA GLN A 173 -43.68 4.39 11.55
C GLN A 173 -42.19 4.75 11.56
N ILE A 174 -41.34 4.00 10.85
CA ILE A 174 -39.90 4.30 10.71
C ILE A 174 -39.70 5.61 9.96
N ILE A 175 -40.40 5.83 8.84
CA ILE A 175 -40.36 7.07 8.07
C ILE A 175 -40.78 8.27 8.92
N ALA A 176 -41.86 8.14 9.69
CA ALA A 176 -42.31 9.20 10.60
C ALA A 176 -41.27 9.54 11.66
N LYS A 177 -40.62 8.54 12.26
CA LYS A 177 -39.52 8.74 13.22
C LYS A 177 -38.29 9.39 12.56
N ALA A 178 -37.92 8.95 11.36
CA ALA A 178 -36.79 9.53 10.62
C ALA A 178 -37.04 10.98 10.24
N ARG A 179 -38.26 11.34 9.81
CA ARG A 179 -38.67 12.72 9.54
C ARG A 179 -38.66 13.58 10.82
N ALA A 180 -39.07 13.03 11.96
CA ALA A 180 -38.95 13.72 13.25
C ALA A 180 -37.49 13.94 13.68
N MET A 181 -36.58 13.01 13.36
CA MET A 181 -35.15 13.19 13.58
C MET A 181 -34.55 14.26 12.67
N LEU A 182 -34.93 14.30 11.38
CA LEU A 182 -34.54 15.36 10.44
C LEU A 182 -35.07 16.74 10.85
N ALA A 183 -36.25 16.81 11.48
CA ALA A 183 -36.80 18.05 12.02
C ALA A 183 -36.11 18.51 13.31
N GLY A 184 -35.28 17.67 13.93
CA GLY A 184 -34.58 17.95 15.18
C GLY A 184 -35.38 17.70 16.45
N ASP A 185 -36.54 17.05 16.35
CA ASP A 185 -37.44 16.79 17.50
C ASP A 185 -37.04 15.53 18.30
N ALA A 186 -36.13 14.71 17.77
CA ALA A 186 -35.78 13.39 18.31
C ALA A 186 -34.30 13.26 18.70
N PHE A 187 -33.65 14.35 19.10
CA PHE A 187 -32.31 14.31 19.71
C PHE A 187 -32.36 13.83 21.17
N PRO A 188 -31.27 13.22 21.69
CA PRO A 188 -30.05 12.80 20.98
C PRO A 188 -30.20 11.39 20.40
N PHE A 189 -29.54 11.14 19.27
CA PHE A 189 -29.43 9.81 18.68
C PHE A 189 -28.01 9.55 18.18
N ARG A 190 -27.70 8.30 17.87
CA ARG A 190 -26.37 7.83 17.51
C ARG A 190 -26.37 7.20 16.13
N LEU A 191 -25.42 7.67 15.34
CA LEU A 191 -25.02 7.12 14.07
C LEU A 191 -23.76 6.29 14.27
N SER A 192 -23.79 5.04 13.84
CA SER A 192 -22.64 4.16 13.77
C SER A 192 -22.29 3.89 12.31
N VAL A 193 -21.03 4.03 11.94
CA VAL A 193 -20.52 3.61 10.63
C VAL A 193 -19.40 2.61 10.88
N ASP A 194 -19.66 1.35 10.58
CA ASP A 194 -18.71 0.27 10.75
C ASP A 194 -18.20 -0.19 9.39
N ASP A 195 -16.91 -0.02 9.17
CA ASP A 195 -16.28 -0.36 7.90
C ASP A 195 -15.10 -1.32 8.09
N PRO A 196 -15.26 -2.60 7.72
CA PRO A 196 -14.18 -3.58 7.71
C PRO A 196 -12.99 -3.17 6.85
N ALA A 197 -13.19 -2.41 5.75
CA ALA A 197 -12.09 -2.00 4.88
C ALA A 197 -11.28 -0.81 5.41
N GLY A 198 -11.83 -0.08 6.40
CA GLY A 198 -11.19 1.09 6.99
C GLY A 198 -11.21 2.36 6.13
N ASN A 199 -12.03 2.40 5.08
CA ASN A 199 -12.12 3.49 4.11
C ASN A 199 -13.34 4.41 4.34
N SER A 200 -14.11 4.18 5.39
CA SER A 200 -15.16 5.12 5.81
C SER A 200 -14.61 6.20 6.72
N TRP A 201 -15.30 7.34 6.74
CA TRP A 201 -14.90 8.47 7.58
C TRP A 201 -16.06 9.39 7.90
N ILE A 202 -16.02 9.96 9.10
CA ILE A 202 -16.95 11.00 9.55
C ILE A 202 -16.11 12.19 10.01
N SER A 203 -16.38 13.38 9.48
CA SER A 203 -15.65 14.59 9.83
C SER A 203 -15.68 14.85 11.35
N PRO A 204 -14.51 14.91 12.01
CA PRO A 204 -14.44 15.32 13.40
C PRO A 204 -14.67 16.83 13.51
N ASN A 205 -15.22 17.28 14.64
CA ASN A 205 -15.31 18.71 14.95
C ASN A 205 -14.52 18.98 16.23
N MET A 206 -13.55 19.90 16.17
CA MET A 206 -12.68 20.25 17.32
C MET A 206 -13.47 20.78 18.52
N ARG A 207 -14.70 21.27 18.32
CA ARG A 207 -15.59 21.73 19.39
C ARG A 207 -16.36 20.60 20.09
N ASP A 208 -16.19 19.37 19.64
CA ASP A 208 -16.87 18.23 20.23
C ASP A 208 -16.33 17.91 21.63
N GLY A 209 -17.24 17.68 22.57
CA GLY A 209 -16.90 17.13 23.88
C GLY A 209 -16.54 15.64 23.80
N ILE A 210 -15.91 15.14 24.87
CA ILE A 210 -15.55 13.72 25.01
C ILE A 210 -16.80 12.84 24.81
N GLY A 211 -16.71 11.86 23.90
CA GLY A 211 -17.77 10.88 23.65
C GLY A 211 -18.87 11.33 22.66
N LYS A 212 -18.74 12.49 22.04
CA LYS A 212 -19.64 12.90 20.94
C LYS A 212 -19.23 12.29 19.60
N TRP A 213 -17.94 12.25 19.33
CA TRP A 213 -17.35 11.57 18.18
C TRP A 213 -16.31 10.58 18.71
N GLU A 214 -16.41 9.33 18.29
CA GLU A 214 -15.49 8.27 18.68
C GLU A 214 -15.11 7.45 17.45
N LYS A 215 -13.80 7.21 17.27
CA LYS A 215 -13.26 6.28 16.28
C LYS A 215 -12.60 5.12 17.03
N ARG A 216 -12.93 3.89 16.63
CA ARG A 216 -12.27 2.67 17.11
C ARG A 216 -11.74 1.89 15.91
N ASP A 217 -10.45 1.63 15.92
CA ASP A 217 -9.84 0.73 14.94
C ASP A 217 -9.83 -0.69 15.53
N TYR A 218 -10.33 -1.66 14.78
CA TYR A 218 -10.45 -3.05 15.22
C TYR A 218 -9.74 -4.02 14.27
N ILE A 219 -9.34 -5.17 14.81
CA ILE A 219 -8.80 -6.27 14.01
C ILE A 219 -9.98 -7.00 13.38
N ARG A 220 -9.97 -7.13 12.05
CA ARG A 220 -11.02 -7.81 11.29
C ARG A 220 -11.16 -9.26 11.72
N THR A 221 -12.40 -9.75 11.73
CA THR A 221 -12.66 -11.19 11.87
C THR A 221 -12.27 -11.92 10.59
N GLN A 222 -12.15 -13.25 10.66
CA GLN A 222 -11.89 -14.09 9.49
C GLN A 222 -12.97 -13.93 8.41
N GLU A 223 -14.25 -13.91 8.81
CA GLU A 223 -15.38 -13.68 7.91
C GLU A 223 -15.30 -12.31 7.21
N GLN A 224 -14.86 -11.26 7.92
CA GLN A 224 -14.68 -9.93 7.35
C GLN A 224 -13.50 -9.89 6.38
N ASN A 225 -12.41 -10.60 6.67
CA ASN A 225 -11.28 -10.73 5.75
C ASN A 225 -11.70 -11.47 4.46
N GLU A 226 -12.42 -12.58 4.58
CA GLU A 226 -12.96 -13.32 3.43
C GLU A 226 -13.90 -12.47 2.57
N ALA A 227 -14.83 -11.72 3.20
CA ALA A 227 -15.74 -10.82 2.50
C ALA A 227 -15.03 -9.70 1.73
N LEU A 228 -13.86 -9.28 2.21
CA LEU A 228 -13.01 -8.27 1.57
C LEU A 228 -12.07 -8.87 0.50
N GLY A 229 -12.15 -10.18 0.23
CA GLY A 229 -11.19 -10.87 -0.64
C GLY A 229 -9.78 -10.97 -0.04
N LEU A 230 -9.63 -10.67 1.25
CA LEU A 230 -8.42 -10.86 2.04
C LEU A 230 -8.41 -12.28 2.61
N SER A 231 -8.66 -13.29 1.79
CA SER A 231 -8.44 -14.67 2.21
C SER A 231 -6.94 -14.88 2.43
N SER A 232 -6.50 -14.82 3.68
CA SER A 232 -5.23 -15.42 4.07
C SER A 232 -5.38 -16.94 3.98
N SER A 233 -4.45 -17.61 3.29
CA SER A 233 -3.91 -18.87 3.81
C SER A 233 -3.75 -18.72 5.33
N ASP A 234 -4.61 -19.42 6.07
CA ASP A 234 -4.81 -19.47 7.53
C ASP A 234 -4.15 -18.38 8.41
N PRO A 235 -4.93 -17.62 9.21
CA PRO A 235 -4.39 -16.90 10.34
C PRO A 235 -3.98 -17.90 11.42
N LEU A 236 -2.67 -18.18 11.55
CA LEU A 236 -2.19 -18.98 12.68
C LEU A 236 -2.47 -18.23 14.01
N PRO A 237 -2.85 -18.97 15.08
CA PRO A 237 -3.17 -18.38 16.36
C PRO A 237 -1.96 -17.64 16.94
N ILE A 238 -2.23 -16.49 17.56
CA ILE A 238 -1.30 -15.80 18.44
C ILE A 238 -1.02 -16.71 19.64
N ASN A 239 0.00 -17.56 19.54
CA ASN A 239 0.66 -18.13 20.68
C ASN A 239 2.10 -17.64 20.68
N ALA A 240 2.38 -16.72 21.59
CA ALA A 240 3.70 -16.26 21.95
C ALA A 240 4.49 -17.39 22.62
N THR A 241 4.88 -18.41 21.84
CA THR A 241 5.96 -19.38 22.12
C THR A 241 6.03 -20.34 20.95
N GLN A 242 6.73 -19.96 19.88
CA GLN A 242 7.33 -20.93 18.96
C GLN A 242 8.73 -20.44 18.59
N THR A 243 9.65 -20.64 19.52
CA THR A 243 11.01 -21.01 19.14
C THR A 243 10.99 -22.50 18.87
N ALA A 244 10.63 -22.89 17.65
CA ALA A 244 10.92 -24.21 17.10
C ALA A 244 11.84 -24.02 15.87
N PRO A 245 12.81 -24.91 15.63
CA PRO A 245 14.03 -24.54 14.88
C PRO A 245 13.94 -24.69 13.36
N ASP A 246 12.78 -24.98 12.77
CA ASP A 246 12.75 -25.61 11.43
C ASP A 246 11.49 -25.31 10.60
N ASP A 247 10.92 -24.11 10.70
CA ASP A 247 9.94 -23.63 9.71
C ASP A 247 10.65 -22.66 8.76
N ASP A 248 10.81 -23.07 7.51
CA ASP A 248 11.31 -22.23 6.42
C ASP A 248 10.52 -20.91 6.37
N ILE A 249 11.24 -19.79 6.36
CA ILE A 249 10.64 -18.46 6.27
C ILE A 249 9.93 -18.37 4.91
N ILE A 250 8.60 -18.31 4.93
CA ILE A 250 7.73 -18.25 3.76
C ILE A 250 7.91 -16.87 3.09
N PRO A 251 8.33 -16.83 1.80
CA PRO A 251 8.41 -15.58 1.05
C PRO A 251 7.05 -14.87 1.02
N ASP A 252 7.08 -13.53 1.03
CA ASP A 252 5.91 -12.65 1.06
C ASP A 252 5.02 -12.67 2.32
N GLN A 253 5.33 -13.49 3.33
CA GLN A 253 4.68 -13.41 4.63
C GLN A 253 5.26 -12.26 5.47
N VAL A 254 4.38 -11.54 6.19
CA VAL A 254 4.79 -10.53 7.17
C VAL A 254 4.94 -11.18 8.55
N TYR A 255 6.16 -11.21 9.05
CA TYR A 255 6.50 -11.61 10.41
C TYR A 255 6.54 -10.39 11.32
N ALA A 256 6.06 -10.50 12.55
CA ALA A 256 6.08 -9.42 13.53
C ALA A 256 6.87 -9.87 14.76
N PHE A 257 7.94 -9.15 15.08
CA PHE A 257 8.79 -9.46 16.23
C PHE A 257 8.75 -8.32 17.25
N PRO A 258 8.71 -8.65 18.56
CA PRO A 258 8.89 -7.63 19.60
C PRO A 258 10.33 -7.09 19.53
N ALA A 259 10.44 -5.77 19.51
CA ALA A 259 11.69 -5.03 19.48
C ALA A 259 11.67 -3.87 20.48
N THR A 260 12.80 -3.20 20.64
CA THR A 260 12.92 -1.98 21.45
C THR A 260 13.06 -0.78 20.53
N CYS A 261 12.26 0.26 20.76
CA CYS A 261 12.28 1.47 19.94
C CYS A 261 13.63 2.20 20.13
N PRO A 262 14.39 2.48 19.06
CA PRO A 262 15.64 3.23 19.16
C PRO A 262 15.47 4.65 19.71
N GLY A 263 14.32 5.28 19.43
CA GLY A 263 14.05 6.67 19.82
C GLY A 263 13.65 6.85 21.29
N CYS A 264 12.82 5.96 21.85
CA CYS A 264 12.28 6.11 23.21
C CYS A 264 12.54 4.92 24.14
N MET A 265 13.23 3.88 23.66
CA MET A 265 13.58 2.65 24.38
C MET A 265 12.38 1.86 24.93
N ARG A 266 11.15 2.19 24.51
CA ARG A 266 9.96 1.42 24.87
C ARG A 266 9.79 0.21 23.95
N PRO A 267 9.12 -0.86 24.42
CA PRO A 267 8.76 -1.98 23.56
C PRO A 267 7.96 -1.50 22.35
N CYS A 268 8.33 -1.96 21.16
CA CYS A 268 7.61 -1.73 19.91
C CYS A 268 7.62 -3.01 19.06
N THR A 269 6.89 -3.00 17.95
CA THR A 269 6.86 -4.12 17.01
C THR A 269 7.63 -3.74 15.76
N THR A 270 8.52 -4.62 15.31
CA THR A 270 9.16 -4.55 14.00
C THR A 270 8.50 -5.58 13.09
N ASN A 271 7.92 -5.11 11.99
CA ASN A 271 7.38 -5.98 10.95
C ASN A 271 8.50 -6.31 9.97
N MET A 272 8.65 -7.58 9.63
CA MET A 272 9.61 -8.10 8.69
C MET A 272 8.86 -8.78 7.54
N LYS A 273 9.19 -8.47 6.29
CA LYS A 273 8.67 -9.16 5.12
C LYS A 273 9.84 -9.58 4.23
N MET A 274 9.93 -10.87 3.92
CA MET A 274 10.82 -11.33 2.84
C MET A 274 10.14 -11.06 1.51
N VAL A 275 10.79 -10.32 0.62
CA VAL A 275 10.33 -9.99 -0.72
C VAL A 275 11.34 -10.53 -1.71
N ASP A 276 10.88 -11.35 -2.64
CA ASP A 276 11.69 -11.74 -3.79
C ASP A 276 11.50 -10.71 -4.90
N ILE A 277 12.56 -9.98 -5.23
CA ILE A 277 12.51 -8.98 -6.31
C ILE A 277 12.92 -9.72 -7.59
N PRO A 278 12.06 -9.79 -8.63
CA PRO A 278 12.42 -10.46 -9.87
C PRO A 278 13.77 -9.96 -10.41
N HIS A 279 14.66 -10.90 -10.73
CA HIS A 279 16.03 -10.63 -11.21
C HIS A 279 16.97 -9.99 -10.17
N PHE A 280 16.61 -10.00 -8.89
CA PHE A 280 17.45 -9.58 -7.78
C PHE A 280 17.34 -10.57 -6.60
N LYS A 281 18.27 -10.50 -5.65
CA LYS A 281 18.28 -11.42 -4.50
C LYS A 281 17.06 -11.18 -3.61
N ALA A 282 16.69 -12.19 -2.82
CA ALA A 282 15.70 -12.04 -1.77
C ALA A 282 16.11 -10.90 -0.81
N VAL A 283 15.19 -9.96 -0.57
CA VAL A 283 15.37 -8.86 0.37
C VAL A 283 14.42 -8.98 1.55
N VAL A 284 14.87 -8.53 2.71
CA VAL A 284 14.12 -8.49 3.96
C VAL A 284 13.79 -7.03 4.24
N LEU A 285 12.51 -6.68 4.10
CA LEU A 285 11.97 -5.39 4.47
C LEU A 285 11.65 -5.40 5.96
N MET A 286 12.29 -4.53 6.75
CA MET A 286 12.01 -4.35 8.16
C MET A 286 11.41 -2.95 8.39
N SER A 287 10.20 -2.90 8.95
CA SER A 287 9.51 -1.65 9.27
C SER A 287 9.22 -1.59 10.76
N THR A 288 9.83 -0.64 11.46
CA THR A 288 9.52 -0.36 12.88
C THR A 288 8.67 0.89 12.98
N VAL A 289 7.52 0.80 13.64
CA VAL A 289 6.66 1.94 13.94
C VAL A 289 6.38 1.97 15.45
N CYS A 290 6.93 2.96 16.14
CA CYS A 290 6.68 3.16 17.56
C CYS A 290 5.39 3.97 17.76
N GLN A 291 4.40 3.38 18.43
CA GLN A 291 3.14 4.04 18.73
C GLN A 291 3.26 5.10 19.84
N GLU A 292 4.31 5.02 20.66
CA GLU A 292 4.51 5.89 21.83
C GLU A 292 5.16 7.22 21.47
N CYS A 293 6.20 7.21 20.63
CA CYS A 293 6.92 8.43 20.24
C CYS A 293 6.81 8.78 18.76
N GLY A 294 6.15 7.94 17.94
CA GLY A 294 6.02 8.15 16.50
C GLY A 294 7.26 7.82 15.68
N TYR A 295 8.31 7.25 16.29
CA TYR A 295 9.51 6.81 15.55
C TYR A 295 9.13 5.83 14.44
N ARG A 296 9.64 6.05 13.23
CA ARG A 296 9.40 5.23 12.05
C ARG A 296 10.74 4.93 11.38
N SER A 297 11.03 3.66 11.14
CA SER A 297 12.15 3.24 10.28
C SER A 297 11.67 2.21 9.28
N ASN A 298 12.21 2.27 8.06
CA ASN A 298 12.07 1.26 7.03
C ASN A 298 13.49 0.92 6.58
N ASP A 299 13.91 -0.31 6.86
CA ASP A 299 15.24 -0.82 6.59
C ASP A 299 15.11 -1.99 5.61
N VAL A 300 15.86 -1.95 4.52
CA VAL A 300 15.94 -3.04 3.56
C VAL A 300 17.27 -3.75 3.75
N LYS A 301 17.22 -5.04 4.08
CA LYS A 301 18.40 -5.89 4.20
C LYS A 301 18.39 -6.91 3.08
N THR A 302 19.48 -7.06 2.36
CA THR A 302 19.61 -8.15 1.39
C THR A 302 19.85 -9.46 2.12
N GLY A 303 19.00 -10.46 1.88
CA GLY A 303 19.23 -11.83 2.32
C GLY A 303 20.08 -12.61 1.32
N GLY A 304 20.40 -13.85 1.67
CA GLY A 304 21.16 -14.77 0.84
C GLY A 304 22.67 -14.73 1.07
N GLU A 305 23.38 -15.51 0.26
CA GLU A 305 24.84 -15.61 0.33
C GLU A 305 25.54 -14.31 -0.12
N ILE A 306 26.68 -14.06 0.50
CA ILE A 306 27.63 -13.05 0.03
C ILE A 306 28.26 -13.60 -1.24
N PRO A 307 28.13 -12.93 -2.40
CA PRO A 307 28.70 -13.42 -3.66
C PRO A 307 30.22 -13.47 -3.57
N GLU A 308 30.88 -13.99 -4.59
CA GLU A 308 32.36 -13.94 -4.65
C GLU A 308 32.87 -12.56 -5.10
N LEU A 309 32.10 -11.85 -5.93
CA LEU A 309 32.49 -10.59 -6.56
C LEU A 309 31.68 -9.40 -6.01
N GLY A 310 32.28 -8.21 -6.08
CA GLY A 310 31.55 -6.95 -5.95
C GLY A 310 30.87 -6.59 -7.27
N LYS A 311 29.93 -5.65 -7.23
CA LYS A 311 29.19 -5.20 -8.40
C LYS A 311 29.23 -3.70 -8.54
N LYS A 312 29.47 -3.23 -9.76
CA LYS A 312 29.40 -1.84 -10.17
C LYS A 312 28.27 -1.63 -11.16
N ILE A 313 27.31 -0.79 -10.82
CA ILE A 313 26.16 -0.44 -11.67
C ILE A 313 26.32 1.01 -12.09
N THR A 314 26.36 1.27 -13.40
CA THR A 314 26.42 2.62 -13.96
C THR A 314 25.14 2.90 -14.71
N LEU A 315 24.38 3.91 -14.29
CA LEU A 315 23.13 4.36 -14.91
C LEU A 315 23.30 5.77 -15.48
N LYS A 316 23.04 5.93 -16.78
CA LYS A 316 23.00 7.22 -17.47
C LYS A 316 21.58 7.76 -17.46
N VAL A 317 21.34 8.81 -16.69
CA VAL A 317 20.04 9.45 -16.55
C VAL A 317 19.90 10.50 -17.65
N GLU A 318 19.05 10.23 -18.63
CA GLU A 318 18.80 11.14 -19.75
C GLU A 318 17.36 11.65 -19.85
N SER A 319 16.42 10.93 -19.24
CA SER A 319 14.98 11.20 -19.33
C SER A 319 14.30 11.15 -17.97
N ALA A 320 13.08 11.69 -17.89
CA ALA A 320 12.24 11.59 -16.69
C ALA A 320 11.86 10.14 -16.34
N GLN A 321 11.83 9.24 -17.33
CA GLN A 321 11.61 7.81 -17.07
C GLN A 321 12.78 7.19 -16.32
N ASP A 322 14.01 7.67 -16.57
CA ASP A 322 15.20 7.19 -15.84
C ASP A 322 15.20 7.64 -14.38
N LEU A 323 14.65 8.82 -14.10
CA LEU A 323 14.45 9.32 -12.74
C LEU A 323 13.43 8.50 -11.95
N ALA A 324 12.44 7.92 -12.64
CA ALA A 324 11.39 7.10 -12.03
C ALA A 324 11.80 5.64 -11.80
N ARG A 325 12.98 5.20 -12.25
CA ARG A 325 13.47 3.83 -12.06
C ARG A 325 13.63 3.50 -10.57
N ASP A 326 13.18 2.32 -10.18
CA ASP A 326 13.40 1.80 -8.83
C ASP A 326 14.90 1.52 -8.59
N ILE A 327 15.39 1.94 -7.44
CA ILE A 327 16.77 1.80 -6.98
C ILE A 327 16.79 1.29 -5.54
N LEU A 328 17.57 0.23 -5.29
CA LEU A 328 17.94 -0.23 -3.97
C LEU A 328 19.40 0.12 -3.73
N LYS A 329 19.66 1.06 -2.80
CA LYS A 329 21.02 1.33 -2.33
C LYS A 329 21.28 0.54 -1.05
N SER A 330 22.21 -0.41 -1.09
CA SER A 330 22.62 -1.15 0.10
C SER A 330 23.46 -0.28 1.06
N GLU A 331 23.68 -0.79 2.27
CA GLU A 331 24.56 -0.13 3.26
C GLU A 331 26.02 -0.14 2.84
N SER A 332 26.49 -1.23 2.23
CA SER A 332 27.87 -1.36 1.72
C SER A 332 28.12 -0.58 0.42
N CYS A 333 27.07 -0.06 -0.21
CA CYS A 333 27.19 0.62 -1.50
C CYS A 333 27.64 2.08 -1.37
N SER A 334 28.64 2.45 -2.16
CA SER A 334 28.97 3.85 -2.45
C SER A 334 28.20 4.34 -3.68
N LEU A 335 27.76 5.59 -3.64
CA LEU A 335 27.13 6.26 -4.78
C LEU A 335 28.02 7.42 -5.23
N GLU A 336 28.29 7.50 -6.52
CA GLU A 336 29.04 8.60 -7.13
C GLU A 336 28.24 9.18 -8.30
N CYS A 337 28.18 10.51 -8.37
CA CYS A 337 27.69 11.25 -9.52
C CYS A 337 28.73 12.32 -9.92
N PRO A 338 29.61 12.00 -10.88
CA PRO A 338 30.72 12.88 -11.27
C PRO A 338 30.25 14.26 -11.77
N GLU A 339 29.17 14.31 -12.55
CA GLU A 339 28.66 15.55 -13.14
C GLU A 339 28.02 16.51 -12.11
N LEU A 340 27.60 15.98 -10.96
CA LEU A 340 27.09 16.75 -9.83
C LEU A 340 28.14 16.95 -8.73
N SER A 341 29.35 16.41 -8.89
CA SER A 341 30.39 16.40 -7.84
C SER A 341 29.87 15.85 -6.51
N LEU A 342 29.00 14.84 -6.59
CA LEU A 342 28.37 14.20 -5.44
C LEU A 342 28.99 12.82 -5.23
N GLN A 343 29.48 12.55 -4.03
CA GLN A 343 29.95 11.24 -3.61
C GLN A 343 29.38 10.92 -2.23
N VAL A 344 28.74 9.75 -2.12
CA VAL A 344 28.14 9.23 -0.90
C VAL A 344 28.87 7.95 -0.53
N ASN A 345 29.52 7.96 0.62
CA ASN A 345 30.28 6.82 1.12
C ASN A 345 29.35 5.70 1.61
N PRO A 346 29.86 4.44 1.68
CA PRO A 346 29.17 3.35 2.35
C PRO A 346 28.75 3.73 3.78
N GLY A 347 27.64 3.15 4.26
CA GLY A 347 27.01 3.45 5.55
C GLY A 347 26.10 4.68 5.55
N THR A 348 26.20 5.56 4.55
CA THR A 348 25.33 6.74 4.42
C THR A 348 24.18 6.45 3.46
N LEU A 349 22.94 6.77 3.85
CA LEU A 349 21.73 6.54 3.04
C LEU A 349 21.55 5.07 2.57
N GLY A 350 22.09 4.12 3.32
CA GLY A 350 22.02 2.69 3.02
C GLY A 350 20.69 2.04 3.39
N GLY A 351 20.42 0.86 2.80
CA GLY A 351 19.27 0.02 3.12
C GLY A 351 17.94 0.60 2.65
N ARG A 352 17.92 1.34 1.54
CA ARG A 352 16.72 2.06 1.07
C ARG A 352 16.33 1.64 -0.33
N PHE A 353 15.05 1.34 -0.48
CA PHE A 353 14.37 1.13 -1.75
C PHE A 353 13.56 2.38 -2.10
N THR A 354 13.90 3.05 -3.19
CA THR A 354 13.28 4.30 -3.63
C THR A 354 13.40 4.42 -5.15
N THR A 355 13.12 5.59 -5.73
CA THR A 355 13.42 5.91 -7.13
C THR A 355 14.71 6.72 -7.23
N VAL A 356 15.30 6.81 -8.42
CA VAL A 356 16.49 7.65 -8.65
C VAL A 356 16.22 9.11 -8.22
N GLU A 357 15.05 9.64 -8.56
CA GLU A 357 14.58 10.95 -8.10
C GLU A 357 14.48 11.05 -6.58
N GLY A 358 13.87 10.05 -5.94
CA GLY A 358 13.69 10.01 -4.49
C GLY A 358 15.02 10.00 -3.75
N LEU A 359 16.00 9.27 -4.26
CA LEU A 359 17.36 9.21 -3.69
C LEU A 359 18.06 10.58 -3.75
N LEU A 360 17.99 11.27 -4.90
CA LEU A 360 18.61 12.60 -5.05
C LEU A 360 17.90 13.67 -4.23
N THR A 361 16.57 13.63 -4.19
CA THR A 361 15.75 14.54 -3.37
C THR A 361 16.10 14.40 -1.89
N GLN A 362 16.29 13.17 -1.42
CA GLN A 362 16.72 12.91 -0.06
C GLN A 362 18.14 13.41 0.22
N VAL A 363 19.09 13.15 -0.68
CA VAL A 363 20.46 13.70 -0.55
C VAL A 363 20.41 15.22 -0.44
N ARG A 364 19.59 15.88 -1.26
CA ARG A 364 19.39 17.33 -1.21
C ARG A 364 18.87 17.76 0.16
N ASP A 365 17.77 17.16 0.63
CA ASP A 365 17.09 17.57 1.86
C ASP A 365 17.97 17.34 3.10
N ASP A 366 18.66 16.20 3.17
CA ASP A 366 19.55 15.86 4.29
C ASP A 366 20.77 16.81 4.35
N LEU A 367 21.41 17.08 3.20
CA LEU A 367 22.52 18.02 3.12
C LEU A 367 22.06 19.45 3.43
N HIS A 368 20.91 19.87 2.91
CA HIS A 368 20.37 21.20 3.15
C HIS A 368 20.05 21.40 4.64
N ALA A 369 19.42 20.42 5.29
CA ALA A 369 19.16 20.45 6.73
C ALA A 369 20.46 20.50 7.54
N GLN A 370 21.46 19.69 7.20
CA GLN A 370 22.74 19.68 7.93
C GLN A 370 23.54 20.98 7.78
N ILE A 371 23.49 21.62 6.60
CA ILE A 371 24.29 22.82 6.31
C ILE A 371 23.57 24.09 6.78
N PHE A 372 22.25 24.18 6.62
CA PHE A 372 21.49 25.40 6.88
C PHE A 372 20.65 25.35 8.17
N GLU A 373 20.29 24.18 8.70
CA GLU A 373 19.38 24.05 9.86
C GLU A 373 20.07 23.52 11.14
N ALA A 374 21.10 22.67 11.02
CA ALA A 374 21.78 22.07 12.18
C ALA A 374 22.61 23.07 13.02
N SER A 375 22.83 24.28 12.51
CA SER A 375 23.42 25.37 13.29
C SER A 375 22.29 26.22 13.89
N GLY A 376 21.95 25.96 15.16
CA GLY A 376 21.03 26.78 15.95
C GLY A 376 21.46 28.26 16.12
N GLU A 377 22.60 28.63 15.56
CA GLU A 377 22.99 29.97 15.12
C GLU A 377 23.12 29.91 13.59
N GLY A 378 22.06 30.28 12.89
CA GLY A 378 21.87 29.92 11.49
C GLY A 378 22.97 30.43 10.56
N GLY A 379 23.70 29.51 9.92
CA GLY A 379 24.29 29.66 8.57
C GLY A 379 25.13 30.92 8.28
N ASP A 380 25.57 31.66 9.30
CA ASP A 380 26.32 32.91 9.21
C ASP A 380 27.82 32.72 9.43
N SER A 381 28.20 31.57 9.99
CA SER A 381 29.58 31.13 10.19
C SER A 381 30.20 30.50 8.93
N LEU A 382 29.39 30.19 7.90
CA LEU A 382 29.92 29.81 6.58
C LEU A 382 30.52 31.04 5.89
N ALA A 383 31.75 30.89 5.40
CA ALA A 383 32.36 31.93 4.58
C ALA A 383 31.46 32.22 3.35
N PRO A 384 31.34 33.48 2.90
CA PRO A 384 30.49 33.85 1.75
C PRO A 384 30.79 33.01 0.49
N ASP A 385 32.06 32.64 0.33
CA ASP A 385 32.56 31.85 -0.79
C ASP A 385 32.09 30.39 -0.72
N GLU A 386 31.98 29.82 0.49
CA GLU A 386 31.49 28.45 0.70
C GLU A 386 29.97 28.38 0.55
N ARG A 387 29.25 29.37 1.05
CA ARG A 387 27.80 29.49 0.85
C ARG A 387 27.45 29.56 -0.63
N SER A 388 28.22 30.30 -1.42
CA SER A 388 28.01 30.41 -2.86
C SER A 388 28.22 29.07 -3.59
N LYS A 389 29.21 28.27 -3.16
CA LYS A 389 29.42 26.91 -3.68
C LYS A 389 28.26 25.98 -3.36
N TRP A 390 27.74 26.02 -2.12
CA TRP A 390 26.58 25.23 -1.74
C TRP A 390 25.32 25.61 -2.51
N VAL A 391 25.06 26.91 -2.69
CA VAL A 391 23.93 27.38 -3.51
C VAL A 391 24.04 26.89 -4.95
N ALA A 392 25.24 26.94 -5.55
CA ALA A 392 25.47 26.41 -6.89
C ALA A 392 25.25 24.88 -6.96
N PHE A 393 25.76 24.14 -5.98
CA PHE A 393 25.57 22.69 -5.87
C PHE A 393 24.09 22.32 -5.75
N PHE A 394 23.32 22.97 -4.87
CA PHE A 394 21.89 22.70 -4.73
C PHE A 394 21.10 23.08 -5.99
N SER A 395 21.49 24.16 -6.67
CA SER A 395 20.89 24.52 -7.96
C SER A 395 21.14 23.47 -9.03
N ASP A 396 22.35 22.90 -9.08
CA ASP A 396 22.69 21.82 -10.01
C ASP A 396 21.92 20.52 -9.69
N LEU A 397 21.78 20.21 -8.40
CA LEU A 397 21.05 19.04 -7.93
C LEU A 397 19.53 19.17 -8.21
N ASP A 398 18.94 20.34 -7.99
CA ASP A 398 17.54 20.62 -8.33
C ASP A 398 17.29 20.55 -9.84
N ALA A 399 18.22 21.02 -10.67
CA ALA A 399 18.14 20.90 -12.13
C ALA A 399 18.21 19.42 -12.58
N ALA A 400 19.02 18.61 -11.91
CA ALA A 400 19.09 17.17 -12.14
C ALA A 400 17.79 16.46 -11.74
N ILE A 401 17.22 16.77 -10.57
CA ILE A 401 15.95 16.21 -10.08
C ILE A 401 14.79 16.56 -11.03
N LYS A 402 14.78 17.76 -11.62
CA LYS A 402 13.78 18.16 -12.63
C LYS A 402 13.97 17.51 -14.01
N GLY A 403 15.07 16.79 -14.22
CA GLY A 403 15.42 16.21 -15.52
C GLY A 403 15.94 17.22 -16.55
N GLU A 404 16.34 18.42 -16.12
CA GLU A 404 16.89 19.47 -17.00
C GLU A 404 18.39 19.24 -17.30
N LYS A 405 19.08 18.50 -16.43
CA LYS A 405 20.50 18.16 -16.54
C LYS A 405 20.67 16.65 -16.64
N LYS A 406 21.44 16.19 -17.63
CA LYS A 406 21.84 14.78 -17.77
C LYS A 406 23.03 14.50 -16.87
N PHE A 407 23.03 13.33 -16.23
CA PHE A 407 24.09 12.92 -15.30
C PHE A 407 24.19 11.39 -15.24
N THR A 408 25.26 10.91 -14.64
CA THR A 408 25.52 9.48 -14.45
C THR A 408 25.52 9.15 -12.96
N ILE A 409 24.83 8.08 -12.57
CA ILE A 409 24.93 7.48 -11.23
C ILE A 409 25.78 6.23 -11.33
N ILE A 410 26.78 6.14 -10.48
CA ILE A 410 27.65 4.97 -10.33
C ILE A 410 27.44 4.42 -8.92
N LEU A 411 26.91 3.20 -8.83
CA LEU A 411 26.80 2.44 -7.60
C LEU A 411 27.91 1.41 -7.56
N THR A 412 28.80 1.50 -6.58
CA THR A 412 29.84 0.48 -6.35
C THR A 412 29.55 -0.22 -5.03
N ASP A 413 29.20 -1.50 -5.10
CA ASP A 413 28.78 -2.30 -3.96
C ASP A 413 29.64 -3.58 -3.83
N PRO A 414 30.52 -3.65 -2.82
CA PRO A 414 31.36 -4.82 -2.56
C PRO A 414 30.58 -6.11 -2.28
N LEU A 415 29.36 -6.03 -1.73
CA LEU A 415 28.52 -7.18 -1.42
C LEU A 415 27.51 -7.52 -2.54
N ALA A 416 27.51 -6.73 -3.61
CA ALA A 416 26.56 -6.84 -4.72
C ALA A 416 25.10 -6.96 -4.26
N SER A 417 24.75 -6.10 -3.29
CA SER A 417 23.46 -6.01 -2.60
C SER A 417 22.63 -4.80 -3.03
N SER A 418 23.05 -4.12 -4.10
CA SER A 418 22.33 -2.97 -4.67
C SER A 418 21.68 -3.34 -5.99
N TYR A 419 20.59 -2.65 -6.31
CA TYR A 419 19.75 -2.92 -7.48
C TYR A 419 19.33 -1.63 -8.16
N VAL A 420 19.20 -1.68 -9.48
CA VAL A 420 18.59 -0.63 -10.30
C VAL A 420 17.69 -1.32 -11.32
N GLN A 421 16.46 -0.83 -11.48
CA GLN A 421 15.49 -1.35 -12.42
C GLN A 421 15.89 -1.04 -13.87
N LYS A 422 15.83 -2.08 -14.72
CA LYS A 422 15.92 -1.92 -16.18
C LYS A 422 14.63 -1.30 -16.71
N ALA A 423 14.73 -0.35 -17.63
CA ALA A 423 13.57 0.25 -18.30
C ALA A 423 13.13 -0.53 -19.57
N VAL A 424 13.70 -1.72 -19.76
CA VAL A 424 13.48 -2.60 -20.91
C VAL A 424 13.00 -3.96 -20.43
N ASP A 425 12.45 -4.76 -21.34
CA ASP A 425 12.05 -6.14 -21.05
C ASP A 425 13.24 -6.95 -20.48
N PRO A 426 12.97 -7.95 -19.62
CA PRO A 426 14.02 -8.71 -18.92
C PRO A 426 15.10 -9.31 -19.82
N ASP A 427 14.72 -9.70 -21.04
CA ASP A 427 15.58 -10.34 -22.03
C ASP A 427 16.43 -9.34 -22.85
N GLN A 428 16.26 -8.03 -22.61
CA GLN A 428 17.00 -6.98 -23.31
C GLN A 428 18.05 -6.33 -22.40
N ASP A 429 19.13 -5.91 -23.03
CA ASP A 429 20.13 -5.07 -22.40
C ASP A 429 19.65 -3.62 -22.43
N ASP A 430 19.73 -2.99 -21.27
CA ASP A 430 19.34 -1.59 -21.11
C ASP A 430 20.46 -0.70 -21.67
N PRO A 431 20.21 0.12 -22.71
CA PRO A 431 21.26 0.93 -23.33
C PRO A 431 21.80 2.01 -22.39
N GLN A 432 21.08 2.34 -21.33
CA GLN A 432 21.44 3.38 -20.37
C GLN A 432 22.04 2.83 -19.08
N MET A 433 22.06 1.50 -18.89
CA MET A 433 22.58 0.86 -17.69
C MET A 433 23.64 -0.18 -18.02
N THR A 434 24.79 -0.13 -17.36
CA THR A 434 25.84 -1.14 -17.47
C THR A 434 26.16 -1.71 -16.09
N THR A 435 26.28 -3.04 -16.02
CA THR A 435 26.63 -3.75 -14.80
C THR A 435 27.94 -4.50 -15.02
N GLU A 436 28.91 -4.27 -14.13
CA GLU A 436 30.23 -4.90 -14.16
C GLU A 436 30.49 -5.56 -12.82
N ASP A 437 30.87 -6.84 -12.84
CA ASP A 437 31.35 -7.53 -11.65
C ASP A 437 32.86 -7.28 -11.50
N TYR A 438 33.33 -7.02 -10.28
CA TYR A 438 34.74 -6.73 -10.00
C TYR A 438 35.26 -7.56 -8.82
N GLN A 439 36.56 -7.86 -8.86
CA GLN A 439 37.24 -8.51 -7.73
C GLN A 439 37.42 -7.47 -6.62
N ARG A 440 36.95 -7.80 -5.42
CA ARG A 440 37.14 -6.93 -4.24
C ARG A 440 38.61 -6.67 -4.00
N THR A 441 38.88 -5.46 -3.56
CA THR A 441 40.20 -5.05 -3.08
C THR A 441 40.47 -5.65 -1.71
N ASP A 442 41.76 -5.78 -1.36
CA ASP A 442 42.19 -6.28 -0.07
C ASP A 442 41.61 -5.48 1.12
N GLU A 443 41.42 -4.18 0.94
CA GLU A 443 40.86 -3.25 1.93
C GLU A 443 39.35 -3.50 2.09
N GLU A 444 38.61 -3.66 0.99
CA GLU A 444 37.17 -4.01 1.05
C GLU A 444 36.96 -5.37 1.75
N GLU A 445 37.80 -6.36 1.49
CA GLU A 445 37.68 -7.67 2.14
C GLU A 445 38.00 -7.63 3.65
N GLU A 446 38.93 -6.77 4.06
CA GLU A 446 39.28 -6.54 5.47
C GLU A 446 38.16 -5.78 6.19
N ASP A 447 37.66 -4.69 5.60
CA ASP A 447 36.57 -3.87 6.14
C ASP A 447 35.26 -4.67 6.31
N LEU A 448 34.99 -5.59 5.39
CA LEU A 448 33.82 -6.49 5.47
C LEU A 448 34.05 -7.70 6.40
N GLY A 449 35.26 -7.86 6.94
CA GLY A 449 35.64 -8.99 7.79
C GLY A 449 35.62 -10.34 7.08
N LEU A 450 35.68 -10.36 5.74
CA LEU A 450 35.62 -11.59 4.95
C LEU A 450 36.89 -12.44 5.12
N LYS A 451 38.03 -11.79 5.39
CA LYS A 451 39.32 -12.48 5.63
C LYS A 451 39.33 -13.33 6.90
N ASP A 452 38.59 -12.91 7.92
CA ASP A 452 38.51 -13.60 9.21
C ASP A 452 37.31 -14.55 9.30
N MET A 453 36.48 -14.59 8.25
CA MET A 453 35.28 -15.41 8.20
C MET A 453 35.65 -16.88 7.97
N LYS A 454 35.56 -17.68 9.02
CA LYS A 454 35.64 -19.14 8.90
C LYS A 454 34.26 -19.67 8.48
N VAL A 455 34.18 -20.34 7.34
CA VAL A 455 32.94 -20.97 6.87
C VAL A 455 32.92 -22.49 7.09
N GLU A 456 34.07 -23.08 7.47
CA GLU A 456 34.26 -24.52 7.68
C GLU A 456 35.12 -24.81 8.92
N GLY A 457 35.08 -26.05 9.43
CA GLY A 457 36.00 -26.54 10.46
C GLY A 457 35.57 -26.34 11.92
N TYR A 458 34.38 -25.78 12.18
CA TYR A 458 33.84 -25.59 13.54
C TYR A 458 33.64 -26.90 14.33
N GLU A 459 33.49 -28.03 13.65
CA GLU A 459 33.30 -29.35 14.29
C GLU A 459 34.58 -29.93 14.90
N GLN A 460 35.76 -29.46 14.49
CA GLN A 460 37.04 -30.01 14.95
C GLN A 460 37.40 -29.53 16.37
N ASP A 461 36.95 -28.34 16.78
CA ASP A 461 37.23 -27.79 18.11
C ASP A 461 36.43 -28.49 19.23
N ASN A 462 35.25 -29.06 18.92
CA ASN A 462 34.43 -29.79 19.92
C ASN A 462 34.94 -31.21 20.24
N ASN A 463 35.74 -31.82 19.37
CA ASN A 463 36.30 -33.15 19.62
C ASN A 463 37.58 -33.12 20.48
N ALA A 464 38.21 -31.97 20.69
CA ALA A 464 39.37 -31.87 21.57
C ALA A 464 38.97 -32.02 23.06
N ASP A 465 37.87 -31.39 23.47
CA ASP A 465 37.42 -31.36 24.87
C ASP A 465 36.78 -32.68 25.36
N THR A 466 36.35 -33.56 24.45
CA THR A 466 35.78 -34.87 24.82
C THR A 466 36.83 -35.97 24.98
N THR A 467 38.06 -35.76 24.52
CA THR A 467 39.16 -36.73 24.70
C THR A 467 39.90 -36.64 26.03
N GLU A 468 39.72 -35.56 26.81
CA GLU A 468 40.32 -35.42 28.15
C GLU A 468 39.41 -35.91 29.29
N ALA A 469 38.19 -36.36 28.97
CA ALA A 469 37.18 -36.78 29.96
C ALA A 469 36.85 -38.29 29.95
N ASN A 470 37.79 -39.16 29.54
CA ASN A 470 37.69 -40.61 29.72
C ASN A 470 38.93 -41.23 30.37
#